data_AF-A0A075U0S4-F1
#
_entry.id   AF-A0A075U0S4-F1
#
_cell.length_a   1.000
_cell.length_b   1.000
_cell.length_c   1.000
_cell.angle_alpha   90.00
_cell.angle_beta   90.00
_cell.angle_gamma   90.00
#
_symmetry.space_group_name_H-M   'P 1'
#
loop_
_entity.id
_entity.type
_entity.pdbx_description
1 polymer ?
#
loop_
_entity_poly.entity_id
_entity_poly.type
_entity_poly.pdbx_seq_one_letter_code
_entity_poly.pdbx_strand_id
1 'polypeptide(L)'
;MESIISSIVSDVISGVILIGIAILGTVLFWKITGRTSVVDLLANIQRDVEDAINKKYLQLGSSPNGEQRIEEFIADNIVAIGWPAIGDLSEFTTYSVQKKKDIIYPKIEQHYPGLSSRALGLYTGYFVRFLSVKPGDVLVVRPSGTNELYFLVVKSAYKYNVALASKDMAHTIEFDPNRSLKIKNLDTITKNMVAVPDEKTIEDFKKSVLMARLTITDLSKFDRLIEAIFESDSEYIESIEK
;
A
#
# COMPACT_ATOMS: atom_id res chain seq x y z
N MET A 1 34.34 -7.61 -1.80
CA MET A 1 33.18 -6.90 -2.39
C MET A 1 32.06 -6.72 -1.35
N GLU A 2 31.77 -7.72 -0.53
CA GLU A 2 30.78 -7.63 0.58
C GLU A 2 31.13 -6.60 1.67
N SER A 3 32.41 -6.37 1.94
CA SER A 3 32.87 -5.39 2.94
C SER A 3 32.61 -3.92 2.54
N ILE A 4 32.56 -3.61 1.25
CA ILE A 4 32.33 -2.24 0.75
C ILE A 4 30.84 -1.90 0.82
N ILE A 5 29.97 -2.86 0.52
CA ILE A 5 28.52 -2.68 0.60
C ILE A 5 28.07 -2.50 2.06
N SER A 6 28.66 -3.26 2.99
CA SER A 6 28.41 -3.12 4.43
C SER A 6 28.80 -1.73 4.97
N SER A 7 29.97 -1.20 4.53
CA SER A 7 30.40 0.16 4.90
C SER A 7 29.47 1.24 4.35
N ILE A 8 29.08 1.16 3.07
CA ILE A 8 28.19 2.16 2.47
C ILE A 8 26.81 2.16 3.14
N VAL A 9 26.27 0.98 3.46
CA VAL A 9 24.98 0.86 4.17
C VAL A 9 25.09 1.43 5.59
N SER A 10 26.18 1.15 6.30
CA SER A 10 26.46 1.72 7.62
C SER A 10 26.59 3.25 7.59
N ASP A 11 27.25 3.80 6.56
CA ASP A 11 27.49 5.24 6.43
C ASP A 11 26.21 6.00 6.02
N VAL A 12 25.36 5.38 5.19
CA VAL A 12 24.03 5.93 4.85
C VAL A 12 23.10 5.91 6.05
N ILE A 13 23.06 4.81 6.82
CA ILE A 13 22.25 4.72 8.05
C ILE A 13 22.77 5.73 9.09
N SER A 14 24.09 5.85 9.26
CA SER A 14 24.70 6.83 10.17
C SER A 14 24.42 8.26 9.74
N GLY A 15 24.43 8.55 8.44
CA GLY A 15 24.07 9.85 7.87
C GLY A 15 22.60 10.21 8.09
N VAL A 16 21.68 9.26 7.87
CA VAL A 16 20.24 9.46 8.11
C VAL A 16 19.96 9.66 9.61
N ILE A 17 20.64 8.92 10.50
CA ILE A 17 20.54 9.11 11.95
C ILE A 17 21.11 10.48 12.38
N LEU A 18 22.25 10.91 11.81
CA LEU A 18 22.83 12.22 12.09
C LEU A 18 21.92 13.36 11.63
N ILE A 19 21.30 13.23 10.45
CA ILE A 19 20.30 14.17 9.94
C ILE A 19 19.10 14.20 10.88
N GLY A 20 18.60 13.04 11.33
CA GLY A 20 17.52 12.93 12.30
C GLY A 20 17.83 13.63 13.63
N ILE A 21 19.02 13.43 14.20
CA ILE A 21 19.46 14.07 15.44
C ILE A 21 19.65 15.58 15.27
N ALA A 22 20.23 16.02 14.14
CA ALA A 22 20.39 17.44 13.82
C ALA A 22 19.03 18.13 13.66
N ILE A 23 18.07 17.49 12.99
CA ILE A 23 16.69 17.98 12.86
C ILE A 23 16.03 18.08 14.24
N LEU A 24 16.17 17.06 15.09
CA LEU A 24 15.63 17.06 16.46
C LEU A 24 16.19 18.22 17.31
N GLY A 25 17.51 18.47 17.26
CA GLY A 25 18.14 19.60 17.95
C GLY A 25 17.64 20.95 17.44
N THR A 26 17.44 21.05 16.12
CA THR A 26 16.94 22.28 15.47
C THR A 26 15.47 22.53 15.83
N VAL A 27 14.62 21.50 15.79
CA VAL A 27 13.21 21.57 16.21
C VAL A 27 13.09 22.00 17.67
N LEU A 28 13.93 21.47 18.57
CA LEU A 28 13.95 21.85 19.98
C LEU A 28 14.34 23.34 20.16
N PHE A 29 15.36 23.80 19.43
CA PHE A 29 15.79 25.19 19.43
C PHE A 29 14.73 26.16 18.89
N TRP A 30 14.01 25.79 17.82
CA TRP A 30 12.94 26.61 17.24
C TRP A 30 11.66 26.63 18.08
N LYS A 31 11.38 25.54 18.82
CA LYS A 31 10.27 25.46 19.79
C LYS A 31 10.51 26.37 21.00
N ILE A 32 11.77 26.50 21.44
CA ILE A 32 12.17 27.45 22.49
C ILE A 32 12.05 28.91 22.01
N THR A 33 12.28 29.17 20.72
CA THR A 33 12.25 30.55 20.15
C THR A 33 10.89 30.96 19.57
N GLY A 34 9.83 30.15 19.74
CA GLY A 34 8.45 30.53 19.40
C GLY A 34 8.12 30.56 17.90
N ARG A 35 8.94 29.96 17.03
CA ARG A 35 8.68 29.89 15.57
C ARG A 35 7.95 28.60 15.22
N THR A 36 6.66 28.59 15.46
CA THR A 36 5.75 27.46 15.23
C THR A 36 5.76 26.97 13.77
N SER A 37 5.82 27.87 12.78
CA SER A 37 5.77 27.50 11.35
C SER A 37 6.94 26.64 10.88
N VAL A 38 8.14 26.84 11.43
CA VAL A 38 9.34 26.05 11.07
C VAL A 38 9.30 24.68 11.75
N VAL A 39 8.77 24.62 12.98
CA VAL A 39 8.55 23.36 13.71
C VAL A 39 7.52 22.49 12.97
N ASP A 40 6.42 23.08 12.52
CA ASP A 40 5.38 22.38 11.76
C ASP A 40 5.91 21.89 10.40
N LEU A 41 6.71 22.70 9.70
CA LEU A 41 7.37 22.31 8.45
C LEU A 41 8.33 21.13 8.66
N LEU A 42 9.18 21.19 9.68
CA LEU A 42 10.14 20.12 9.99
C LEU A 42 9.44 18.84 10.45
N ALA A 43 8.35 18.94 11.20
CA ALA A 43 7.54 17.79 11.60
C ALA A 43 6.85 17.15 10.38
N ASN A 44 6.36 17.95 9.43
CA ASN A 44 5.83 17.45 8.17
C ASN A 44 6.92 16.77 7.34
N ILE A 45 8.10 17.39 7.18
CA ILE A 45 9.23 16.80 6.44
C ILE A 45 9.66 15.47 7.09
N GLN A 46 9.80 15.44 8.41
CA GLN A 46 10.19 14.21 9.10
C GLN A 46 9.14 13.11 8.91
N ARG A 47 7.85 13.43 9.03
CA ARG A 47 6.76 12.48 8.75
C ARG A 47 6.80 12.00 7.30
N ASP A 48 6.98 12.91 6.35
CA ASP A 48 7.03 12.58 4.91
C ASP A 48 8.25 11.69 4.60
N VAL A 49 9.38 11.91 5.27
CA VAL A 49 10.58 11.06 5.19
C VAL A 49 10.35 9.69 5.86
N GLU A 50 9.74 9.63 7.04
CA GLU A 50 9.42 8.36 7.72
C GLU A 50 8.37 7.55 6.96
N ASP A 51 7.40 8.22 6.33
CA ASP A 51 6.40 7.61 5.46
C ASP A 51 7.02 7.15 4.13
N ALA A 52 7.99 7.88 3.58
CA ALA A 52 8.78 7.42 2.43
C ALA A 52 9.66 6.20 2.77
N ILE A 53 10.27 6.17 3.96
CA ILE A 53 11.13 5.06 4.40
C ILE A 53 10.33 3.79 4.71
N ASN A 54 9.04 3.92 5.08
CA ASN A 54 8.17 2.79 5.42
C ASN A 54 6.96 2.63 4.49
N LYS A 55 7.05 3.13 3.26
CA LYS A 55 5.99 2.98 2.26
C LYS A 55 5.82 1.50 1.92
N LYS A 56 4.59 1.00 2.03
CA LYS A 56 4.27 -0.37 1.64
C LYS A 56 3.73 -0.41 0.21
N TYR A 57 4.08 -1.48 -0.48
CA TYR A 57 3.52 -1.82 -1.78
C TYR A 57 2.73 -3.10 -1.61
N LEU A 58 1.42 -3.00 -1.76
CA LEU A 58 0.52 -4.11 -1.47
C LEU A 58 -0.36 -4.39 -2.67
N GLN A 59 -0.38 -5.63 -3.12
CA GLN A 59 -1.29 -6.03 -4.18
C GLN A 59 -2.66 -6.37 -3.62
N LEU A 60 -3.72 -5.88 -4.24
CA LEU A 60 -5.11 -6.19 -3.87
C LEU A 60 -5.90 -6.66 -5.10
N GLY A 61 -6.80 -7.61 -4.90
CA GLY A 61 -7.72 -8.06 -5.95
C GLY A 61 -8.83 -7.04 -6.16
N SER A 62 -9.23 -6.80 -7.40
CA SER A 62 -10.35 -5.93 -7.78
C SER A 62 -11.72 -6.59 -7.56
N SER A 63 -11.81 -7.72 -6.84
CA SER A 63 -13.03 -8.53 -6.78
C SER A 63 -13.54 -8.89 -5.40
N PRO A 64 -14.10 -7.90 -4.67
CA PRO A 64 -14.98 -8.20 -3.55
C PRO A 64 -16.09 -9.17 -4.00
N ASN A 65 -16.36 -10.21 -3.21
CA ASN A 65 -17.25 -11.34 -3.53
C ASN A 65 -17.05 -12.01 -4.91
N GLY A 66 -15.89 -11.86 -5.56
CA GLY A 66 -15.65 -12.43 -6.89
C GLY A 66 -16.22 -11.64 -8.07
N GLU A 67 -16.84 -10.48 -7.84
CA GLU A 67 -17.29 -9.58 -8.92
C GLU A 67 -16.22 -8.53 -9.24
N GLN A 68 -15.90 -8.26 -10.51
CA GLN A 68 -14.95 -7.19 -10.87
C GLN A 68 -15.53 -5.82 -10.50
N ARG A 69 -14.76 -5.02 -9.73
CA ARG A 69 -15.17 -3.72 -9.20
C ARG A 69 -14.21 -2.58 -9.51
N ILE A 70 -13.30 -2.76 -10.46
CA ILE A 70 -12.28 -1.74 -10.75
C ILE A 70 -12.90 -0.43 -11.23
N GLU A 71 -13.98 -0.49 -12.02
CA GLU A 71 -14.68 0.69 -12.51
C GLU A 71 -15.28 1.50 -11.37
N GLU A 72 -15.92 0.85 -10.40
CA GLU A 72 -16.41 1.49 -9.18
C GLU A 72 -15.27 2.05 -8.32
N PHE A 73 -14.15 1.33 -8.22
CA PHE A 73 -12.98 1.80 -7.48
C PHE A 73 -12.46 3.13 -8.06
N ILE A 74 -12.33 3.21 -9.38
CA ILE A 74 -11.88 4.43 -10.06
C ILE A 74 -12.93 5.54 -9.96
N ALA A 75 -14.21 5.23 -10.17
CA ALA A 75 -15.27 6.24 -10.12
C ALA A 75 -15.39 6.89 -8.74
N ASP A 76 -15.28 6.09 -7.68
CA ASP A 76 -15.49 6.54 -6.30
C ASP A 76 -14.17 6.91 -5.57
N ASN A 77 -13.01 6.76 -6.23
CA ASN A 77 -11.67 6.95 -5.65
C ASN A 77 -11.43 6.10 -4.40
N ILE A 78 -11.96 4.87 -4.38
CA ILE A 78 -11.81 3.93 -3.27
C ILE A 78 -11.27 2.60 -3.78
N VAL A 79 -10.66 1.84 -2.89
CA VAL A 79 -10.57 0.38 -3.00
C VAL A 79 -11.38 -0.23 -1.88
N ALA A 80 -12.01 -1.37 -2.17
CA ALA A 80 -12.80 -2.06 -1.18
C ALA A 80 -12.44 -3.54 -1.07
N ILE A 81 -12.68 -4.09 0.12
CA ILE A 81 -12.72 -5.52 0.35
C ILE A 81 -14.09 -5.95 0.88
N GLY A 82 -14.42 -7.21 0.58
CA GLY A 82 -15.67 -7.85 0.97
C GLY A 82 -15.78 -8.21 2.43
N TRP A 83 -16.76 -9.05 2.73
CA TRP A 83 -17.05 -9.61 4.06
C TRP A 83 -17.71 -8.64 5.07
N PRO A 84 -18.73 -7.86 4.67
CA PRO A 84 -19.33 -6.82 5.49
C PRO A 84 -19.91 -7.33 6.81
N ALA A 85 -20.25 -8.62 6.91
CA ALA A 85 -20.89 -9.19 8.09
C ALA A 85 -19.95 -9.24 9.31
N ILE A 86 -18.63 -9.16 9.15
CA ILE A 86 -17.70 -9.08 10.29
C ILE A 86 -17.74 -7.72 11.02
N GLY A 87 -18.42 -6.74 10.41
CA GLY A 87 -18.68 -5.41 10.95
C GLY A 87 -17.49 -4.46 10.87
N ASP A 88 -17.66 -3.27 11.43
CA ASP A 88 -16.62 -2.23 11.47
C ASP A 88 -15.40 -2.70 12.29
N LEU A 89 -14.20 -2.51 11.73
CA LEU A 89 -12.91 -2.86 12.34
C LEU A 89 -12.04 -1.62 12.63
N SER A 90 -12.60 -0.41 12.52
CA SER A 90 -11.86 0.87 12.62
C SER A 90 -11.10 0.99 13.94
N GLU A 91 -11.70 0.54 15.04
CA GLU A 91 -11.10 0.56 16.38
C GLU A 91 -9.85 -0.33 16.53
N PHE A 92 -9.67 -1.30 15.62
CA PHE A 92 -8.54 -2.22 15.66
C PHE A 92 -7.36 -1.79 14.78
N THR A 93 -7.47 -0.70 14.02
CA THR A 93 -6.41 -0.23 13.10
C THR A 93 -5.07 -0.02 13.80
N THR A 94 -5.09 0.46 15.04
CA THR A 94 -3.89 0.73 15.86
C THR A 94 -3.40 -0.47 16.66
N TYR A 95 -4.13 -1.59 16.66
CA TYR A 95 -3.77 -2.77 17.45
C TYR A 95 -2.57 -3.51 16.86
N SER A 96 -1.87 -4.26 17.72
CA SER A 96 -0.80 -5.16 17.30
C SER A 96 -1.33 -6.22 16.33
N VAL A 97 -0.44 -6.74 15.48
CA VAL A 97 -0.77 -7.79 14.49
C VAL A 97 -1.45 -8.99 15.15
N GLN A 98 -0.93 -9.45 16.29
CA GLN A 98 -1.50 -10.60 16.99
C GLN A 98 -2.90 -10.30 17.52
N LYS A 99 -3.09 -9.13 18.17
CA LYS A 99 -4.39 -8.74 18.71
C LYS A 99 -5.45 -8.58 17.62
N LYS A 100 -5.08 -8.07 16.43
CA LYS A 100 -5.97 -8.03 15.26
C LYS A 100 -6.39 -9.44 14.83
N LYS A 101 -5.45 -10.40 14.75
CA LYS A 101 -5.76 -11.79 14.39
C LYS A 101 -6.73 -12.44 15.37
N ASP A 102 -6.49 -12.26 16.66
CA ASP A 102 -7.31 -12.84 17.74
C ASP A 102 -8.77 -12.32 17.71
N ILE A 103 -9.00 -11.15 17.12
CA ILE A 103 -10.33 -10.54 16.98
C ILE A 103 -10.99 -10.90 15.64
N ILE A 104 -10.22 -10.82 14.56
CA ILE A 104 -10.76 -10.98 13.20
C ILE A 104 -11.05 -12.44 12.88
N TYR A 105 -10.19 -13.36 13.30
CA TYR A 105 -10.37 -14.79 13.07
C TYR A 105 -11.74 -15.30 13.57
N PRO A 106 -12.11 -15.10 14.86
CA PRO A 106 -13.41 -15.56 15.35
C PRO A 106 -14.59 -14.83 14.71
N LYS A 107 -14.45 -13.55 14.33
CA LYS A 107 -15.50 -12.83 13.58
C LYS A 107 -15.77 -13.47 12.22
N ILE A 108 -14.72 -13.82 11.47
CA ILE A 108 -14.88 -14.50 10.17
C ILE A 108 -15.52 -15.88 10.38
N GLU A 109 -15.02 -16.66 11.34
CA GLU A 109 -15.55 -18.00 11.64
C GLU A 109 -17.03 -17.98 12.03
N GLN A 110 -17.44 -17.00 12.84
CA GLN A 110 -18.82 -16.84 13.29
C GLN A 110 -19.78 -16.45 12.15
N HIS A 111 -19.40 -15.48 11.32
CA HIS A 111 -20.29 -14.92 10.29
C HIS A 111 -20.25 -15.69 8.97
N TYR A 112 -19.22 -16.50 8.75
CA TYR A 112 -19.01 -17.26 7.52
C TYR A 112 -18.65 -18.71 7.84
N PRO A 113 -19.63 -19.49 8.36
CA PRO A 113 -19.39 -20.87 8.76
C PRO A 113 -19.06 -21.75 7.54
N GLY A 114 -18.27 -22.79 7.78
CA GLY A 114 -17.89 -23.77 6.75
C GLY A 114 -16.55 -23.50 6.06
N LEU A 115 -15.86 -22.41 6.40
CA LEU A 115 -14.49 -22.18 5.99
C LEU A 115 -13.53 -23.14 6.71
N SER A 116 -12.53 -23.67 5.98
CA SER A 116 -11.44 -24.43 6.60
C SER A 116 -10.54 -23.52 7.44
N SER A 117 -9.83 -24.07 8.44
CA SER A 117 -8.87 -23.29 9.26
C SER A 117 -7.80 -22.60 8.40
N ARG A 118 -7.40 -23.21 7.28
CA ARG A 118 -6.49 -22.60 6.30
C ARG A 118 -7.10 -21.35 5.66
N ALA A 119 -8.37 -21.43 5.23
CA ALA A 119 -9.07 -20.29 4.64
C ALA A 119 -9.30 -19.18 5.68
N LEU A 120 -9.70 -19.53 6.90
CA LEU A 120 -9.85 -18.59 8.01
C LEU A 120 -8.55 -17.84 8.30
N GLY A 121 -7.43 -18.55 8.40
CA GLY A 121 -6.11 -17.92 8.60
C GLY A 121 -5.71 -17.00 7.45
N LEU A 122 -6.02 -17.38 6.22
CA LEU A 122 -5.75 -16.59 5.01
C LEU A 122 -6.56 -15.28 5.00
N TYR A 123 -7.88 -15.34 5.20
CA TYR A 123 -8.73 -14.15 5.24
C TYR A 123 -8.45 -13.27 6.46
N THR A 124 -8.11 -13.87 7.60
CA THR A 124 -7.63 -13.09 8.75
C THR A 124 -6.39 -12.29 8.39
N GLY A 125 -5.40 -12.92 7.74
CA GLY A 125 -4.20 -12.24 7.26
C GLY A 125 -4.50 -11.15 6.24
N TYR A 126 -5.50 -11.36 5.38
CA TYR A 126 -6.00 -10.39 4.40
C TYR A 126 -6.45 -9.09 5.08
N PHE A 127 -7.35 -9.20 6.06
CA PHE A 127 -7.84 -8.07 6.83
C PHE A 127 -6.74 -7.38 7.64
N VAL A 128 -5.86 -8.15 8.29
CA VAL A 128 -4.76 -7.57 9.07
C VAL A 128 -3.86 -6.69 8.20
N ARG A 129 -3.57 -7.12 6.97
CA ARG A 129 -2.79 -6.33 6.01
C ARG A 129 -3.56 -5.09 5.58
N PHE A 130 -4.84 -5.23 5.22
CA PHE A 130 -5.69 -4.10 4.80
C PHE A 130 -5.80 -3.03 5.90
N LEU A 131 -6.01 -3.43 7.15
CA LEU A 131 -6.05 -2.53 8.31
C LEU A 131 -4.69 -1.90 8.66
N SER A 132 -3.59 -2.38 8.06
CA SER A 132 -2.24 -1.84 8.27
C SER A 132 -1.82 -0.84 7.20
N VAL A 133 -2.68 -0.63 6.20
CA VAL A 133 -2.48 0.35 5.12
C VAL A 133 -2.64 1.74 5.70
N LYS A 134 -1.75 2.64 5.33
CA LYS A 134 -1.74 4.05 5.75
C LYS A 134 -1.63 4.99 4.55
N PRO A 135 -1.99 6.28 4.70
CA PRO A 135 -1.71 7.29 3.69
C PRO A 135 -0.26 7.24 3.21
N GLY A 136 -0.06 7.35 1.89
CA GLY A 136 1.24 7.24 1.24
C GLY A 136 1.61 5.84 0.77
N ASP A 137 1.02 4.77 1.30
CA ASP A 137 1.19 3.41 0.76
C ASP A 137 0.66 3.32 -0.69
N VAL A 138 1.11 2.30 -1.43
CA VAL A 138 0.65 2.05 -2.80
C VAL A 138 -0.08 0.72 -2.87
N LEU A 139 -1.32 0.76 -3.35
CA LEU A 139 -2.11 -0.42 -3.64
C LEU A 139 -2.04 -0.74 -5.13
N VAL A 140 -1.50 -1.91 -5.44
CA VAL A 140 -1.39 -2.42 -6.80
C VAL A 140 -2.61 -3.29 -7.09
N VAL A 141 -3.47 -2.87 -8.00
CA VAL A 141 -4.72 -3.57 -8.33
C VAL A 141 -4.68 -4.05 -9.78
N ARG A 142 -4.97 -5.34 -9.98
CA ARG A 142 -5.05 -5.94 -11.31
C ARG A 142 -6.44 -6.52 -11.53
N PRO A 143 -7.23 -5.98 -12.48
CA PRO A 143 -8.50 -6.59 -12.85
C PRO A 143 -8.29 -8.00 -13.42
N SER A 144 -9.09 -8.97 -12.96
CA SER A 144 -8.95 -10.35 -13.43
C SER A 144 -9.20 -10.44 -14.93
N GLY A 145 -8.42 -11.26 -15.62
CA GLY A 145 -8.52 -11.42 -17.07
C GLY A 145 -7.94 -10.25 -17.89
N THR A 146 -7.39 -9.22 -17.25
CA THR A 146 -6.76 -8.09 -17.94
C THR A 146 -5.24 -8.05 -17.71
N ASN A 147 -4.55 -7.38 -18.63
CA ASN A 147 -3.15 -6.98 -18.46
C ASN A 147 -3.01 -5.56 -17.90
N GLU A 148 -4.10 -4.91 -17.53
CA GLU A 148 -4.04 -3.57 -16.93
C GLU A 148 -3.55 -3.65 -15.49
N LEU A 149 -2.79 -2.65 -15.06
CA LEU A 149 -2.33 -2.55 -13.67
C LEU A 149 -2.55 -1.14 -13.15
N TYR A 150 -3.17 -1.05 -11.98
CA TYR A 150 -3.47 0.21 -11.32
C TYR A 150 -2.57 0.34 -10.10
N PHE A 151 -1.91 1.49 -9.96
CA PHE A 151 -1.08 1.84 -8.81
C PHE A 151 -1.76 2.99 -8.09
N LEU A 152 -2.45 2.67 -7.00
CA LEU A 152 -3.33 3.56 -6.27
C LEU A 152 -2.62 4.08 -5.03
N VAL A 153 -2.29 5.37 -5.01
CA VAL A 153 -1.63 6.00 -3.86
C VAL A 153 -2.66 6.30 -2.78
N VAL A 154 -2.49 5.66 -1.63
CA VAL A 154 -3.45 5.73 -0.52
C VAL A 154 -3.51 7.14 0.05
N LYS A 155 -4.74 7.63 0.24
CA LYS A 155 -5.04 8.95 0.80
C LYS A 155 -5.63 8.87 2.21
N SER A 156 -6.32 7.78 2.55
CA SER A 156 -6.94 7.62 3.87
C SER A 156 -6.50 6.33 4.57
N ALA A 157 -6.69 6.28 5.89
CA ALA A 157 -6.74 5.01 6.60
C ALA A 157 -8.03 4.23 6.25
N TYR A 158 -8.13 3.01 6.76
CA TYR A 158 -9.34 2.18 6.69
C TYR A 158 -10.60 2.93 7.16
N LYS A 159 -11.71 2.71 6.45
CA LYS A 159 -13.05 3.14 6.83
C LYS A 159 -14.06 2.03 6.57
N TYR A 160 -15.03 1.87 7.47
CA TYR A 160 -16.21 1.04 7.23
C TYR A 160 -17.36 1.87 6.67
N ASN A 161 -17.82 1.53 5.47
CA ASN A 161 -18.93 2.18 4.79
C ASN A 161 -20.12 1.23 4.66
N VAL A 162 -21.07 1.34 5.58
CA VAL A 162 -22.28 0.50 5.60
C VAL A 162 -23.13 0.64 4.34
N ALA A 163 -23.11 1.80 3.67
CA ALA A 163 -23.87 2.00 2.43
C ALA A 163 -23.37 1.14 1.27
N LEU A 164 -22.12 0.66 1.35
CA LEU A 164 -21.50 -0.21 0.36
C LEU A 164 -21.57 -1.70 0.75
N ALA A 165 -22.13 -2.03 1.92
CA ALA A 165 -22.24 -3.41 2.40
C ALA A 165 -23.07 -4.29 1.48
N SER A 166 -24.14 -3.76 0.88
CA SER A 166 -24.98 -4.52 -0.07
C SER A 166 -24.25 -4.91 -1.36
N LYS A 167 -23.12 -4.28 -1.67
CA LYS A 167 -22.26 -4.59 -2.81
C LYS A 167 -21.02 -5.40 -2.40
N ASP A 168 -20.95 -5.87 -1.16
CA ASP A 168 -19.75 -6.51 -0.57
C ASP A 168 -18.52 -5.57 -0.62
N MET A 169 -18.70 -4.27 -0.39
CA MET A 169 -17.63 -3.26 -0.47
C MET A 169 -17.53 -2.41 0.80
N ALA A 170 -17.96 -2.93 1.94
CA ALA A 170 -18.05 -2.12 3.16
C ALA A 170 -16.69 -1.71 3.74
N HIS A 171 -15.62 -2.44 3.45
CA HIS A 171 -14.30 -2.16 4.00
C HIS A 171 -13.48 -1.38 2.97
N THR A 172 -13.32 -0.08 3.19
CA THR A 172 -12.81 0.84 2.17
C THR A 172 -11.53 1.55 2.59
N ILE A 173 -10.75 1.94 1.59
CA ILE A 173 -9.62 2.87 1.68
C ILE A 173 -9.74 3.83 0.49
N GLU A 174 -9.58 5.12 0.74
CA GLU A 174 -9.56 6.14 -0.33
C GLU A 174 -8.15 6.27 -0.91
N PHE A 175 -8.06 6.49 -2.21
CA PHE A 175 -6.81 6.80 -2.91
C PHE A 175 -6.86 8.19 -3.57
N ASP A 176 -5.69 8.73 -3.89
CA ASP A 176 -5.53 10.01 -4.58
C ASP A 176 -5.37 9.78 -6.09
N PRO A 177 -6.39 10.07 -6.93
CA PRO A 177 -6.31 9.83 -8.37
C PRO A 177 -5.21 10.64 -9.05
N ASN A 178 -4.87 11.83 -8.53
CA ASN A 178 -3.85 12.72 -9.11
C ASN A 178 -2.42 12.20 -8.89
N ARG A 179 -2.26 11.30 -7.93
CA ARG A 179 -0.98 10.64 -7.62
C ARG A 179 -0.96 9.19 -8.07
N SER A 180 -2.07 8.69 -8.61
CA SER A 180 -2.24 7.30 -8.99
C SER A 180 -2.11 7.14 -10.50
N LEU A 181 -1.66 5.96 -10.92
CA LEU A 181 -1.40 5.69 -12.33
C LEU A 181 -1.96 4.35 -12.77
N LYS A 182 -2.24 4.26 -14.07
CA LYS A 182 -2.67 3.07 -14.77
C LYS A 182 -1.62 2.71 -15.81
N ILE A 183 -1.23 1.43 -15.84
CA ILE A 183 -0.49 0.83 -16.95
C ILE A 183 -1.49 0.05 -17.79
N LYS A 184 -1.60 0.41 -19.08
CA LYS A 184 -2.55 -0.24 -20.02
C LYS A 184 -2.24 -1.71 -20.25
N ASN A 185 -0.97 -2.07 -20.23
CA ASN A 185 -0.54 -3.42 -20.51
C ASN A 185 0.73 -3.74 -19.74
N LEU A 186 0.63 -4.69 -18.80
CA LEU A 186 1.72 -5.17 -17.96
C LEU A 186 2.97 -5.53 -18.77
N ASP A 187 2.81 -6.00 -20.00
CA ASP A 187 3.94 -6.39 -20.84
C ASP A 187 4.81 -5.21 -21.28
N THR A 188 4.28 -3.99 -21.29
CA THR A 188 5.04 -2.78 -21.65
C THR A 188 6.08 -2.43 -20.61
N ILE A 189 5.91 -2.87 -19.35
CA ILE A 189 6.95 -2.74 -18.32
C ILE A 189 8.19 -3.49 -18.80
N THR A 190 9.19 -2.71 -19.21
CA THR A 190 10.45 -3.17 -19.79
C THR A 190 11.60 -2.38 -19.18
N LYS A 191 12.82 -2.89 -19.33
CA LYS A 191 14.05 -2.21 -18.88
C LYS A 191 14.25 -0.80 -19.47
N ASN A 192 13.58 -0.49 -20.57
CA ASN A 192 13.69 0.80 -21.25
C ASN A 192 12.71 1.84 -20.72
N MET A 193 11.61 1.41 -20.08
CA MET A 193 10.64 2.33 -19.46
C MET A 193 11.13 2.84 -18.10
N VAL A 194 12.03 2.11 -17.47
CA VAL A 194 12.27 2.24 -16.05
C VAL A 194 13.77 2.06 -15.81
N ALA A 195 14.43 2.99 -15.11
CA ALA A 195 15.85 2.88 -14.72
C ALA A 195 16.03 1.81 -13.62
N VAL A 196 15.65 0.57 -13.95
CA VAL A 196 15.26 -0.48 -13.02
C VAL A 196 16.22 -1.65 -13.06
N PRO A 197 16.23 -2.48 -11.99
CA PRO A 197 17.05 -3.68 -11.93
C PRO A 197 16.76 -4.62 -13.11
N ASP A 198 17.72 -5.49 -13.36
CA ASP A 198 17.77 -6.44 -14.47
C ASP A 198 16.44 -7.12 -14.86
N GLU A 199 16.38 -7.61 -16.09
CA GLU A 199 15.19 -8.21 -16.73
C GLU A 199 14.49 -9.29 -15.87
N LYS A 200 15.23 -10.02 -15.02
CA LYS A 200 14.67 -11.01 -14.10
C LYS A 200 13.75 -10.37 -13.05
N THR A 201 14.11 -9.19 -12.53
CA THR A 201 13.29 -8.48 -11.54
C THR A 201 11.94 -8.09 -12.12
N ILE A 202 11.93 -7.63 -13.38
CA ILE A 202 10.71 -7.30 -14.11
C ILE A 202 9.85 -8.56 -14.31
N GLU A 203 10.45 -9.67 -14.71
CA GLU A 203 9.73 -10.92 -14.91
C GLU A 203 9.14 -11.49 -13.61
N ASP A 204 9.90 -11.41 -12.51
CA ASP A 204 9.44 -11.81 -11.18
C ASP A 204 8.30 -10.94 -10.67
N PHE A 205 8.33 -9.63 -10.98
CA PHE A 205 7.22 -8.71 -10.69
C PHE A 205 5.96 -9.11 -11.45
N LYS A 206 6.08 -9.29 -12.78
CA LYS A 206 4.96 -9.71 -13.65
C LYS A 206 4.34 -11.01 -13.14
N LYS A 207 5.16 -12.02 -12.81
CA LYS A 207 4.71 -13.27 -12.21
C LYS A 207 3.97 -13.06 -10.89
N SER A 208 4.52 -12.21 -10.01
CA SER A 208 3.92 -11.91 -8.71
C SER A 208 2.54 -11.28 -8.86
N VAL A 209 2.39 -10.28 -9.74
CA VAL A 209 1.10 -9.60 -9.95
C VAL A 209 0.06 -10.46 -10.67
N LEU A 210 0.50 -11.42 -11.50
CA LEU A 210 -0.41 -12.36 -12.16
C LEU A 210 -0.93 -13.46 -11.20
N MET A 211 -0.13 -13.83 -10.20
CA MET A 211 -0.44 -14.93 -9.27
C MET A 211 -1.35 -14.53 -8.09
N ALA A 212 -1.38 -13.26 -7.67
CA ALA A 212 -2.22 -12.87 -6.55
C ALA A 212 -3.70 -12.88 -6.95
N ARG A 213 -4.46 -13.83 -6.39
CA ARG A 213 -5.89 -13.99 -6.66
C ARG A 213 -6.78 -13.88 -5.43
N LEU A 214 -6.26 -14.16 -4.23
CA LEU A 214 -7.08 -14.35 -3.02
C LEU A 214 -6.51 -13.67 -1.77
N THR A 215 -5.38 -12.95 -1.86
CA THR A 215 -4.69 -12.36 -0.71
C THR A 215 -4.09 -11.00 -1.03
N ILE A 216 -3.83 -10.19 0.01
CA ILE A 216 -2.99 -9.00 -0.10
C ILE A 216 -1.54 -9.46 -0.13
N THR A 217 -0.91 -9.35 -1.30
CA THR A 217 0.50 -9.74 -1.48
C THR A 217 1.40 -8.56 -1.18
N ASP A 218 2.50 -8.81 -0.47
CA ASP A 218 3.52 -7.79 -0.24
C ASP A 218 4.44 -7.71 -1.46
N LEU A 219 4.53 -6.53 -2.05
CA LEU A 219 5.35 -6.21 -3.22
C LEU A 219 6.55 -5.33 -2.85
N SER A 220 6.86 -5.13 -1.56
CA SER A 220 7.93 -4.23 -1.13
C SER A 220 9.33 -4.65 -1.61
N LYS A 221 9.52 -5.93 -1.98
CA LYS A 221 10.74 -6.39 -2.66
C LYS A 221 10.93 -5.82 -4.08
N PHE A 222 9.90 -5.16 -4.62
CA PHE A 222 9.88 -4.49 -5.92
C PHE A 222 9.74 -2.97 -5.79
N ASP A 223 9.92 -2.40 -4.60
CA ASP A 223 9.81 -0.96 -4.31
C ASP A 223 10.50 -0.08 -5.37
N ARG A 224 11.76 -0.37 -5.71
CA ARG A 224 12.54 0.37 -6.71
C ARG A 224 11.93 0.32 -8.10
N LEU A 225 11.39 -0.83 -8.50
CA LEU A 225 10.70 -0.97 -9.78
C LEU A 225 9.42 -0.14 -9.78
N ILE A 226 8.66 -0.17 -8.68
CA ILE A 226 7.40 0.56 -8.57
C ILE A 226 7.63 2.07 -8.55
N GLU A 227 8.59 2.58 -7.77
CA GLU A 227 8.90 4.02 -7.74
C GLU A 227 9.40 4.50 -9.10
N ALA A 228 10.24 3.72 -9.76
CA ALA A 228 10.74 4.12 -11.05
C ALA A 228 9.63 4.09 -12.15
N ILE A 229 8.56 3.29 -11.96
CA ILE A 229 7.33 3.40 -12.79
C ILE A 229 6.64 4.75 -12.54
N PHE A 230 6.54 5.21 -11.29
CA PHE A 230 5.98 6.54 -10.98
C PHE A 230 6.79 7.69 -11.57
N GLU A 231 8.11 7.52 -11.70
CA GLU A 231 9.02 8.51 -12.30
C GLU A 231 9.07 8.47 -13.84
N SER A 232 8.47 7.44 -14.45
CA SER A 232 8.53 7.22 -15.90
C SER A 232 7.56 8.13 -16.64
N ASP A 233 8.07 8.89 -17.61
CA ASP A 233 7.27 9.63 -18.58
C ASP A 233 7.09 8.75 -19.83
N SER A 234 6.04 7.93 -19.83
CA SER A 234 5.79 6.94 -20.88
C SER A 234 4.35 6.99 -21.36
N GLU A 235 4.15 6.90 -22.67
CA GLU A 235 2.83 6.85 -23.32
C GLU A 235 1.93 5.67 -22.86
N TYR A 236 2.52 4.65 -22.21
CA TYR A 236 1.81 3.48 -21.68
C TYR A 236 1.31 3.67 -20.25
N ILE A 237 1.68 4.79 -19.61
CA ILE A 237 1.28 5.18 -18.26
C ILE A 237 0.27 6.32 -18.39
N GLU A 238 -0.89 6.14 -17.76
CA GLU A 238 -1.94 7.17 -17.70
C GLU A 238 -2.15 7.60 -16.25
N SER A 239 -2.37 8.89 -16.04
CA SER A 239 -2.95 9.36 -14.79
C SER A 239 -4.39 8.84 -14.68
N ILE A 240 -4.86 8.61 -13.45
CA ILE A 240 -6.26 8.20 -13.19
C ILE A 240 -7.16 9.46 -13.08
N GLU A 241 -6.82 10.54 -13.77
CA GLU A 241 -7.62 11.77 -13.73
C GLU A 241 -9.03 11.52 -14.30
N LYS A 242 -10.03 12.17 -13.68
CA LYS A 242 -11.45 12.08 -14.07
C LYS A 242 -11.77 12.91 -15.30
#